data_AF-A0A4R1RR89-F1
#
_entry.id   AF-A0A4R1RR89-F1
#
_cell.length_a   1.000
_cell.length_b   1.000
_cell.length_c   1.000
_cell.angle_alpha   90.00
_cell.angle_beta   90.00
_cell.angle_gamma   90.00
#
_symmetry.space_group_name_H-M   'P 1'
#
loop_
_entity.id
_entity.type
_entity.pdbx_description
1 polymer ?
#
loop_
_entity_poly.entity_id
_entity_poly.type
_entity_poly.pdbx_seq_one_letter_code
_entity_poly.pdbx_strand_id
1 'polypeptide(L)'
;MNSFKNPEPVPPASQMAVLPFLSAVEGLLSASPVENLRLTIHRVMNREGQEFLQQVCSYLPLDKTAKPTAGRTFPVNEGIMGEAYGNQKIYRTGFQESDEALQQALGEDKPNAKSWLAMPFLGRDDQVVLILFGECNTLNYFADDARIEQIAAMARGFCKLHDYLQASPFANLRNFPLQKGNPNLEGGGVYDIQEPINVEPPKFSSLTSFNYEAAAA
;
A
#
# COMPACT_ATOMS: atom_id res chain seq x y z
N MET A 1 9.26 -3.73 -19.76
CA MET A 1 9.24 -5.22 -19.64
C MET A 1 7.89 -5.64 -19.06
N ASN A 2 7.15 -6.56 -19.67
CA ASN A 2 5.84 -7.00 -19.15
C ASN A 2 6.01 -7.91 -17.92
N SER A 3 6.24 -7.32 -16.73
CA SER A 3 6.48 -8.01 -15.44
C SER A 3 5.26 -8.81 -14.94
N PHE A 4 4.08 -8.64 -15.55
CA PHE A 4 2.86 -9.33 -15.14
C PHE A 4 2.88 -10.85 -15.38
N LYS A 5 3.77 -11.38 -16.23
CA LYS A 5 3.78 -12.82 -16.60
C LYS A 5 4.58 -13.71 -15.63
N ASN A 6 5.53 -13.16 -14.89
CA ASN A 6 6.35 -13.88 -13.91
C ASN A 6 6.47 -13.02 -12.64
N PRO A 7 5.54 -13.14 -11.68
CA PRO A 7 5.61 -12.37 -10.45
C PRO A 7 6.91 -12.69 -9.70
N GLU A 8 7.55 -11.64 -9.16
CA GLU A 8 8.73 -11.81 -8.32
C GLU A 8 8.32 -12.49 -7.00
N PRO A 9 9.11 -13.43 -6.47
CA PRO A 9 8.82 -14.04 -5.18
C PRO A 9 8.66 -12.98 -4.09
N VAL A 10 7.63 -13.13 -3.27
CA VAL A 10 7.46 -12.33 -2.05
C VAL A 10 7.80 -13.23 -0.86
N PRO A 11 8.68 -12.79 0.06
CA PRO A 11 9.02 -13.56 1.26
C PRO A 11 7.75 -13.98 2.01
N PRO A 12 7.51 -15.29 2.23
CA PRO A 12 6.28 -15.76 2.84
C PRO A 12 6.02 -15.16 4.23
N ALA A 13 7.06 -14.89 5.02
CA ALA A 13 6.87 -14.26 6.31
C ALA A 13 6.47 -12.78 6.20
N SER A 14 6.97 -12.03 5.20
CA SER A 14 6.42 -10.70 4.89
C SER A 14 4.93 -10.79 4.51
N GLN A 15 4.53 -11.76 3.69
CA GLN A 15 3.12 -11.95 3.32
C GLN A 15 2.26 -12.23 4.55
N MET A 16 2.70 -13.17 5.38
CA MET A 16 1.99 -13.59 6.58
C MET A 16 1.88 -12.46 7.61
N ALA A 17 2.87 -11.58 7.71
CA ALA A 17 2.84 -10.44 8.62
C ALA A 17 1.80 -9.38 8.22
N VAL A 18 1.61 -9.12 6.92
CA VAL A 18 0.69 -8.07 6.46
C VAL A 18 -0.78 -8.53 6.43
N LEU A 19 -1.04 -9.82 6.25
CA LEU A 19 -2.40 -10.36 6.06
C LEU A 19 -3.34 -10.11 7.26
N PRO A 20 -2.96 -10.38 8.52
CA PRO A 20 -3.83 -10.10 9.67
C PRO A 20 -4.13 -8.61 9.83
N PHE A 21 -3.13 -7.75 9.59
CA PHE A 21 -3.31 -6.30 9.62
C PHE A 21 -4.30 -5.85 8.55
N LEU A 22 -4.11 -6.29 7.29
CA LEU A 22 -5.02 -5.99 6.20
C LEU A 22 -6.43 -6.50 6.45
N SER A 23 -6.57 -7.70 7.03
CA SER A 23 -7.89 -8.26 7.38
C SER A 23 -8.58 -7.42 8.45
N ALA A 24 -7.85 -6.87 9.43
CA ALA A 24 -8.42 -5.98 10.42
C ALA A 24 -8.86 -4.64 9.79
N VAL A 25 -8.06 -4.06 8.88
CA VAL A 25 -8.42 -2.84 8.14
C VAL A 25 -9.63 -3.08 7.25
N GLU A 26 -9.68 -4.22 6.56
CA GLU A 26 -10.84 -4.63 5.77
C GLU A 26 -12.09 -4.71 6.64
N GLY A 27 -12.02 -5.36 7.81
CA GLY A 27 -13.13 -5.44 8.75
C GLY A 27 -13.61 -4.07 9.25
N LEU A 28 -12.70 -3.11 9.48
CA LEU A 28 -13.06 -1.73 9.81
C LEU A 28 -13.84 -1.07 8.67
N LEU A 29 -13.35 -1.20 7.44
CA LEU A 29 -13.95 -0.56 6.27
C LEU A 29 -15.32 -1.17 5.95
N SER A 30 -15.39 -2.49 5.90
CA SER A 30 -16.61 -3.26 5.66
C SER A 30 -17.67 -3.13 6.76
N ALA A 31 -17.36 -2.49 7.90
CA ALA A 31 -18.35 -2.13 8.92
C ALA A 31 -19.33 -1.03 8.44
N SER A 32 -19.01 -0.35 7.33
CA SER A 32 -19.89 0.58 6.62
C SER A 32 -20.15 0.09 5.19
N PRO A 33 -21.29 0.46 4.56
CA PRO A 33 -21.56 0.06 3.18
C PRO A 33 -20.44 0.48 2.23
N VAL A 34 -19.87 -0.51 1.53
CA VAL A 34 -18.79 -0.32 0.56
C VAL A 34 -18.94 -1.33 -0.56
N GLU A 35 -18.80 -0.87 -1.80
CA GLU A 35 -18.89 -1.70 -2.99
C GLU A 35 -17.51 -2.00 -3.54
N ASN A 36 -17.24 -3.28 -3.85
CA ASN A 36 -16.00 -3.72 -4.50
C ASN A 36 -14.73 -3.21 -3.81
N LEU A 37 -14.72 -3.18 -2.47
CA LEU A 37 -13.54 -2.83 -1.69
C LEU A 37 -12.38 -3.77 -2.06
N ARG A 38 -11.24 -3.18 -2.37
CA ARG A 38 -10.00 -3.90 -2.69
C ARG A 38 -8.84 -3.27 -1.93
N LEU A 39 -8.17 -4.06 -1.10
CA LEU A 39 -7.05 -3.61 -0.28
C LEU A 39 -5.82 -4.48 -0.53
N THR A 40 -4.64 -3.88 -0.58
CA THR A 40 -3.38 -4.63 -0.58
C THR A 40 -2.26 -3.78 0.01
N ILE A 41 -1.13 -4.41 0.31
CA ILE A 41 0.10 -3.73 0.70
C ILE A 41 1.14 -3.95 -0.39
N HIS A 42 1.80 -2.87 -0.78
CA HIS A 42 3.01 -2.91 -1.57
C HIS A 42 4.21 -2.70 -0.65
N ARG A 43 5.32 -3.38 -0.93
CA ARG A 43 6.61 -3.09 -0.32
C ARG A 43 7.53 -2.46 -1.34
N VAL A 44 8.44 -1.60 -0.88
CA VAL A 44 9.54 -1.15 -1.72
C VAL A 44 10.56 -2.28 -1.83
N MET A 45 10.94 -2.62 -3.06
CA MET A 45 11.98 -3.59 -3.35
C MET A 45 13.02 -3.02 -4.31
N ASN A 46 14.23 -3.54 -4.25
CA ASN A 46 15.29 -3.23 -5.21
C ASN A 46 15.48 -4.41 -6.16
N ARG A 47 15.60 -4.12 -7.46
CA ARG A 47 16.05 -5.05 -8.49
C ARG A 47 17.00 -4.34 -9.42
N GLU A 48 18.20 -4.91 -9.60
CA GLU A 48 19.20 -4.41 -10.55
C GLU A 48 19.52 -2.91 -10.33
N GLY A 49 19.51 -2.46 -9.06
CA GLY A 49 19.78 -1.07 -8.70
C GLY A 49 18.59 -0.11 -8.88
N GLN A 50 17.42 -0.61 -9.29
CA GLN A 50 16.19 0.16 -9.40
C GLN A 50 15.16 -0.20 -8.33
N GLU A 51 14.39 0.77 -7.89
CA GLU A 51 13.31 0.58 -6.92
C GLU A 51 11.97 0.32 -7.61
N PHE A 52 11.20 -0.60 -7.06
CA PHE A 52 9.86 -0.95 -7.49
C PHE A 52 8.94 -1.11 -6.28
N LEU A 53 7.63 -0.96 -6.50
CA LEU A 53 6.59 -1.38 -5.57
C LEU A 53 6.21 -2.83 -5.90
N GLN A 54 6.40 -3.75 -4.96
CA GLN A 54 5.97 -5.14 -5.10
C GLN A 54 4.74 -5.39 -4.26
N GLN A 55 3.66 -5.85 -4.89
CA GLN A 55 2.44 -6.25 -4.19
C GLN A 55 2.73 -7.46 -3.30
N VAL A 56 2.58 -7.29 -1.99
CA VAL A 56 2.98 -8.30 -0.99
C VAL A 56 1.96 -9.43 -0.92
N CYS A 57 0.68 -9.13 -1.03
CA CYS A 57 -0.39 -10.12 -0.94
C CYS A 57 -1.47 -9.87 -2.01
N SER A 58 -2.31 -10.86 -2.29
CA SER A 58 -3.49 -10.62 -3.13
C SER A 58 -4.42 -9.56 -2.51
N TYR A 59 -5.28 -8.97 -3.34
CA TYR A 59 -6.30 -8.04 -2.86
C TYR A 59 -7.26 -8.71 -1.87
N LEU A 60 -7.53 -8.04 -0.75
CA LEU A 60 -8.62 -8.36 0.16
C LEU A 60 -9.89 -7.60 -0.26
N PRO A 61 -11.10 -8.12 0.03
CA PRO A 61 -11.36 -9.40 0.67
C PRO A 61 -10.98 -10.58 -0.24
N LEU A 62 -10.46 -11.66 0.37
CA LEU A 62 -10.12 -12.87 -0.37
C LEU A 62 -11.40 -13.64 -0.69
N ASP A 63 -11.92 -13.49 -1.90
CA ASP A 63 -13.03 -14.29 -2.41
C ASP A 63 -12.56 -15.45 -3.29
N LYS A 64 -13.47 -16.36 -3.65
CA LYS A 64 -13.17 -17.54 -4.47
C LYS A 64 -12.75 -17.19 -5.91
N THR A 65 -12.97 -15.95 -6.34
CA THR A 65 -12.62 -15.44 -7.67
C THR A 65 -11.33 -14.61 -7.66
N ALA A 66 -10.77 -14.34 -6.47
CA ALA A 66 -9.57 -13.56 -6.30
C ALA A 66 -8.40 -14.23 -7.02
N LYS A 67 -7.89 -13.53 -8.05
CA LYS A 67 -6.71 -13.97 -8.77
C LYS A 67 -5.47 -13.80 -7.89
N PRO A 68 -4.51 -14.73 -7.91
CA PRO A 68 -3.23 -14.54 -7.24
C PRO A 68 -2.52 -13.33 -7.87
N THR A 69 -2.31 -12.29 -7.07
CA THR A 69 -1.71 -11.02 -7.52
C THR A 69 -0.46 -10.63 -6.74
N ALA A 70 -0.14 -11.38 -5.68
CA ALA A 70 1.12 -11.26 -4.95
C ALA A 70 2.32 -11.39 -5.90
N GLY A 71 3.35 -10.57 -5.67
CA GLY A 71 4.60 -10.56 -6.43
C GLY A 71 4.59 -9.70 -7.70
N ARG A 72 3.45 -9.12 -8.08
CA ARG A 72 3.41 -8.11 -9.14
C ARG A 72 4.26 -6.91 -8.77
N THR A 73 5.04 -6.43 -9.72
CA THR A 73 5.90 -5.25 -9.56
C THR A 73 5.37 -4.09 -10.37
N PHE A 74 5.43 -2.91 -9.77
CA PHE A 74 5.03 -1.64 -10.36
C PHE A 74 6.19 -0.65 -10.23
N PRO A 75 6.38 0.28 -11.19
CA PRO A 75 7.22 1.45 -11.00
C PRO A 75 6.84 2.21 -9.73
N VAL A 76 7.79 2.89 -9.10
CA VAL A 76 7.51 3.58 -7.83
C VAL A 76 6.69 4.85 -7.99
N ASN A 77 6.51 5.34 -9.22
CA ASN A 77 5.65 6.47 -9.55
C ASN A 77 4.26 6.04 -10.09
N GLU A 78 3.84 4.80 -9.89
CA GLU A 78 2.56 4.30 -10.42
C GLU A 78 1.35 4.93 -9.71
N GLY A 79 0.63 5.81 -10.42
CA GLY A 79 -0.65 6.38 -9.98
C GLY A 79 -0.60 7.01 -8.58
N ILE A 80 -1.67 6.82 -7.80
CA ILE A 80 -1.77 7.37 -6.44
C ILE A 80 -0.70 6.84 -5.48
N MET A 81 -0.21 5.61 -5.69
CA MET A 81 0.89 5.06 -4.90
C MET A 81 2.19 5.81 -5.20
N GLY A 82 2.36 6.27 -6.46
CA GLY A 82 3.46 7.12 -6.88
C GLY A 82 3.51 8.45 -6.15
N GLU A 83 2.37 9.12 -6.03
CA GLU A 83 2.26 10.35 -5.27
C GLU A 83 2.58 10.16 -3.79
N ALA A 84 2.03 9.09 -3.18
CA ALA A 84 2.33 8.73 -1.81
C ALA A 84 3.82 8.39 -1.60
N TYR A 85 4.43 7.70 -2.57
CA TYR A 85 5.84 7.35 -2.56
C TYR A 85 6.73 8.60 -2.63
N GLY A 86 6.52 9.44 -3.64
CA GLY A 86 7.37 10.59 -3.93
C GLY A 86 7.27 11.69 -2.89
N ASN A 87 6.07 11.95 -2.38
CA ASN A 87 5.82 13.05 -1.43
C ASN A 87 5.83 12.61 0.03
N GLN A 88 5.92 11.30 0.31
CA GLN A 88 5.90 10.74 1.67
C GLN A 88 4.67 11.20 2.47
N LYS A 89 3.51 11.27 1.81
CA LYS A 89 2.23 11.69 2.40
C LYS A 89 1.14 10.68 2.09
N ILE A 90 0.09 10.69 2.90
CA ILE A 90 -1.12 9.93 2.62
C ILE A 90 -1.88 10.66 1.51
N TYR A 91 -2.23 9.91 0.46
CA TYR A 91 -3.05 10.39 -0.65
C TYR A 91 -4.37 9.67 -0.70
N ARG A 92 -5.42 10.38 -1.10
CA ARG A 92 -6.74 9.81 -1.34
C ARG A 92 -7.42 10.50 -2.50
N THR A 93 -8.56 9.97 -2.92
CA THR A 93 -9.52 10.75 -3.72
C THR A 93 -10.21 11.79 -2.85
N GLY A 94 -10.12 13.05 -3.28
CA GLY A 94 -10.86 14.16 -2.68
C GLY A 94 -12.37 14.02 -2.91
N PHE A 95 -13.15 14.80 -2.17
CA PHE A 95 -14.60 14.81 -2.28
C PHE A 95 -15.07 15.21 -3.68
N GLN A 96 -16.05 14.48 -4.21
CA GLN A 96 -16.73 14.73 -5.47
C GLN A 96 -18.23 14.90 -5.23
N GLU A 97 -18.86 15.89 -5.86
CA GLU A 97 -20.28 16.19 -5.64
C GLU A 97 -21.21 15.09 -6.17
N SER A 98 -20.82 14.43 -7.26
CA SER A 98 -21.58 13.34 -7.88
C SER A 98 -20.69 12.40 -8.69
N ASP A 99 -21.28 11.30 -9.16
CA ASP A 99 -20.61 10.40 -10.10
C ASP A 99 -20.28 11.11 -11.43
N GLU A 100 -21.14 12.00 -11.91
CA GLU A 100 -20.89 12.80 -13.12
C GLU A 100 -19.70 13.75 -12.94
N ALA A 101 -19.58 14.40 -11.78
CA ALA A 101 -18.44 15.26 -11.46
C ALA A 101 -17.13 14.45 -11.43
N LEU A 102 -17.17 13.26 -10.80
CA LEU A 102 -16.04 12.34 -10.81
C LEU A 102 -15.66 11.91 -12.23
N GLN A 103 -16.62 11.51 -13.07
CA GLN A 103 -16.35 11.11 -14.46
C GLN A 103 -15.80 12.26 -15.29
N GLN A 104 -16.32 13.49 -15.11
CA GLN A 104 -15.80 14.66 -15.78
C GLN A 104 -14.34 14.93 -15.41
N ALA A 105 -13.99 14.76 -14.14
CA ALA A 105 -12.63 14.94 -13.65
C ALA A 105 -11.66 13.82 -14.08
N LEU A 106 -12.17 12.59 -14.29
CA LEU A 106 -11.40 11.46 -14.84
C LEU A 106 -11.23 11.56 -16.37
N GLY A 107 -12.04 12.34 -17.07
CA GLY A 107 -11.94 12.56 -18.51
C GLY A 107 -12.31 11.32 -19.33
N GLU A 108 -11.42 10.88 -20.21
CA GLU A 108 -11.64 9.68 -21.04
C GLU A 108 -11.40 8.37 -20.29
N ASP A 109 -10.69 8.44 -19.16
CA ASP A 109 -10.41 7.28 -18.33
C ASP A 109 -11.67 6.85 -17.57
N LYS A 110 -12.00 5.57 -17.66
CA LYS A 110 -13.17 4.97 -17.00
C LYS A 110 -12.75 3.86 -16.06
N PRO A 111 -12.03 4.17 -14.97
CA PRO A 111 -11.70 3.18 -13.97
C PRO A 111 -12.97 2.63 -13.32
N ASN A 112 -12.90 1.36 -12.90
CA ASN A 112 -14.00 0.72 -12.18
C ASN A 112 -14.13 1.24 -10.72
N ALA A 113 -13.05 1.79 -10.17
CA ALA A 113 -13.05 2.36 -8.84
C ALA A 113 -13.47 3.84 -8.90
N LYS A 114 -14.09 4.29 -7.80
CA LYS A 114 -14.56 5.67 -7.60
C LYS A 114 -13.82 6.39 -6.48
N SER A 115 -13.12 5.64 -5.64
CA SER A 115 -12.38 6.18 -4.51
C SER A 115 -11.13 5.34 -4.28
N TRP A 116 -10.01 6.03 -4.06
CA TRP A 116 -8.68 5.46 -3.84
C TRP A 116 -8.04 6.00 -2.56
N LEU A 117 -7.15 5.20 -1.98
CA LEU A 117 -6.30 5.53 -0.85
C LEU A 117 -4.90 4.95 -1.08
N ALA A 118 -3.87 5.74 -0.85
CA ALA A 118 -2.50 5.29 -0.69
C ALA A 118 -1.90 5.88 0.58
N MET A 119 -1.55 5.01 1.52
CA MET A 119 -0.94 5.38 2.81
C MET A 119 0.48 4.81 2.86
N PRO A 120 1.53 5.64 2.75
CA PRO A 120 2.89 5.17 2.88
C PRO A 120 3.21 4.88 4.35
N PHE A 121 4.01 3.84 4.57
CA PHE A 121 4.64 3.55 5.85
C PHE A 121 6.09 3.94 5.73
N LEU A 122 6.50 4.94 6.51
CA LEU A 122 7.84 5.46 6.49
C LEU A 122 8.74 4.60 7.37
N GLY A 123 9.96 4.37 6.93
CA GLY A 123 11.01 3.74 7.69
C GLY A 123 11.87 4.76 8.44
N ARG A 124 13.01 4.28 8.90
CA ARG A 124 14.11 5.14 9.32
C ARG A 124 14.52 6.06 8.15
N ASP A 125 14.85 7.30 8.48
CA ASP A 125 15.24 8.36 7.54
C ASP A 125 14.15 8.70 6.49
N ASP A 126 12.88 8.51 6.86
CA ASP A 126 11.69 8.89 6.09
C ASP A 126 11.55 8.20 4.71
N GLN A 127 12.33 7.14 4.46
CA GLN A 127 12.17 6.33 3.26
C GLN A 127 10.85 5.55 3.29
N VAL A 128 10.16 5.40 2.16
CA VAL A 128 8.96 4.58 2.09
C VAL A 128 9.35 3.10 2.16
N VAL A 129 8.69 2.34 3.03
CA VAL A 129 8.94 0.92 3.25
C VAL A 129 7.78 0.07 2.75
N LEU A 130 6.55 0.48 3.09
CA LEU A 130 5.31 -0.10 2.59
C LEU A 130 4.38 0.99 2.06
N ILE A 131 3.41 0.61 1.24
CA ILE A 131 2.24 1.43 0.90
C ILE A 131 1.01 0.56 1.06
N LEU A 132 0.11 0.93 1.97
CA LEU A 132 -1.26 0.41 1.97
C LEU A 132 -2.00 1.08 0.82
N PHE A 133 -2.50 0.28 -0.11
CA PHE A 133 -3.33 0.72 -1.23
C PHE A 133 -4.75 0.20 -1.04
N GLY A 134 -5.72 1.08 -1.28
CA GLY A 134 -7.14 0.76 -1.27
C GLY A 134 -7.87 1.38 -2.44
N GLU A 135 -8.84 0.66 -2.98
CA GLU A 135 -9.78 1.17 -3.97
C GLU A 135 -11.18 0.58 -3.73
N CYS A 136 -12.23 1.30 -4.11
CA CYS A 136 -13.60 0.80 -4.07
C CYS A 136 -14.50 1.52 -5.08
N ASN A 137 -15.67 0.95 -5.36
CA ASN A 137 -16.71 1.52 -6.21
C ASN A 137 -17.74 2.35 -5.42
N THR A 138 -17.36 2.92 -4.29
CA THR A 138 -18.21 3.81 -3.50
C THR A 138 -17.67 5.24 -3.59
N LEU A 139 -18.50 6.16 -4.07
CA LEU A 139 -18.14 7.57 -4.20
C LEU A 139 -17.78 8.16 -2.83
N ASN A 140 -16.73 8.99 -2.78
CA ASN A 140 -16.27 9.68 -1.56
C ASN A 140 -15.88 8.78 -0.39
N TYR A 141 -15.70 7.48 -0.61
CA TYR A 141 -15.45 6.55 0.47
C TYR A 141 -14.15 6.85 1.22
N PHE A 142 -13.07 7.28 0.57
CA PHE A 142 -11.84 7.67 1.27
C PHE A 142 -11.76 9.18 1.59
N ALA A 143 -12.75 9.99 1.17
CA ALA A 143 -12.82 11.42 1.48
C ALA A 143 -13.19 11.71 2.95
N ASP A 144 -13.54 10.69 3.73
CA ASP A 144 -13.86 10.77 5.16
C ASP A 144 -12.57 10.80 6.01
N ASP A 145 -12.25 11.96 6.61
CA ASP A 145 -11.06 12.15 7.44
C ASP A 145 -11.02 11.20 8.64
N ALA A 146 -12.15 10.99 9.33
CA ALA A 146 -12.21 10.14 10.51
C ALA A 146 -11.89 8.68 10.14
N ARG A 147 -12.36 8.23 8.97
CA ARG A 147 -12.01 6.91 8.43
C ARG A 147 -10.50 6.80 8.19
N ILE A 148 -9.88 7.79 7.56
CA ILE A 148 -8.44 7.74 7.29
C ILE A 148 -7.62 7.81 8.58
N GLU A 149 -8.03 8.62 9.56
CA GLU A 149 -7.39 8.70 10.87
C GLU A 149 -7.43 7.37 11.62
N GLN A 150 -8.54 6.63 11.55
CA GLN A 150 -8.68 5.30 12.13
C GLN A 150 -7.72 4.30 11.48
N ILE A 151 -7.64 4.27 10.14
CA ILE A 151 -6.68 3.41 9.42
C ILE A 151 -5.25 3.78 9.81
N ALA A 152 -4.92 5.08 9.88
CA ALA A 152 -3.60 5.55 10.27
C ALA A 152 -3.27 5.15 11.72
N ALA A 153 -4.25 5.15 12.63
CA ALA A 153 -4.07 4.67 14.00
C ALA A 153 -3.76 3.16 14.05
N MET A 154 -4.47 2.35 13.26
CA MET A 154 -4.18 0.92 13.12
C MET A 154 -2.78 0.69 12.54
N ALA A 155 -2.41 1.45 11.51
CA ALA A 155 -1.10 1.40 10.87
C ALA A 155 0.04 1.78 11.83
N ARG A 156 -0.15 2.77 12.69
CA ARG A 156 0.80 3.10 13.78
C ARG A 156 0.95 1.95 14.76
N GLY A 157 -0.14 1.24 15.09
CA GLY A 157 -0.08 0.02 15.91
C GLY A 157 0.75 -1.08 15.26
N PHE A 158 0.57 -1.28 13.95
CA PHE A 158 1.37 -2.20 13.14
C PHE A 158 2.86 -1.84 13.15
N CYS A 159 3.21 -0.56 12.97
CA CYS A 159 4.60 -0.09 13.08
C CYS A 159 5.20 -0.37 14.45
N LYS A 160 4.48 -0.05 15.54
CA LYS A 160 4.94 -0.29 16.92
C LYS A 160 5.20 -1.76 17.19
N LEU A 161 4.33 -2.66 16.70
CA LEU A 161 4.53 -4.10 16.83
C LEU A 161 5.83 -4.53 16.15
N HIS A 162 6.06 -4.07 14.92
CA HIS A 162 7.27 -4.43 14.17
C HIS A 162 8.55 -3.82 14.77
N ASP A 163 8.49 -2.61 15.31
CA ASP A 163 9.61 -2.03 16.06
C ASP A 163 9.93 -2.84 17.32
N TYR A 164 8.90 -3.31 18.05
CA TYR A 164 9.09 -4.22 19.17
C TYR A 164 9.74 -5.54 18.73
N LEU A 165 9.26 -6.14 17.64
CA LEU A 165 9.83 -7.38 17.11
C LEU A 165 11.27 -7.21 16.61
N GLN A 166 11.66 -6.01 16.16
CA GLN A 166 13.05 -5.74 15.82
C GLN A 166 13.95 -5.70 17.07
N ALA A 167 13.44 -5.21 18.20
CA ALA A 167 14.14 -5.21 19.49
C ALA A 167 14.13 -6.57 20.19
N SER A 168 13.11 -7.40 19.94
CA SER A 168 12.92 -8.74 20.49
C SER A 168 12.61 -9.75 19.37
N PRO A 169 13.58 -10.08 18.51
CA PRO A 169 13.34 -10.88 17.31
C PRO A 169 13.00 -12.33 17.64
N PHE A 170 12.15 -12.94 16.82
CA PHE A 170 12.02 -14.39 16.81
C PHE A 170 13.35 -15.03 16.39
N ALA A 171 13.68 -16.19 16.97
CA ALA A 171 14.97 -16.85 16.75
C ALA A 171 15.31 -17.05 15.27
N ASN A 172 14.33 -17.47 14.47
CA ASN A 172 14.52 -17.86 13.07
C ASN A 172 13.77 -16.94 12.09
N LEU A 173 13.39 -15.73 12.48
CA LEU A 173 12.79 -14.75 11.57
C LEU A 173 13.63 -13.49 11.56
N ARG A 174 14.01 -13.02 10.37
CA ARG A 174 14.80 -11.79 10.23
C ARG A 174 14.28 -10.94 9.10
N ASN A 175 14.35 -9.61 9.28
CA ASN A 175 14.18 -8.66 8.20
C ASN A 175 15.51 -8.45 7.48
N PHE A 176 15.58 -8.82 6.21
CA PHE A 176 16.80 -8.64 5.42
C PHE A 176 16.85 -7.21 4.86
N PRO A 177 17.88 -6.41 5.19
CA PRO A 177 17.98 -5.05 4.67
C PRO A 177 18.08 -5.09 3.15
N LEU A 178 17.33 -4.22 2.48
CA LEU A 178 17.43 -4.01 1.04
C LEU A 178 18.25 -2.75 0.79
N GLN A 179 19.15 -2.80 -0.18
CA GLN A 179 19.86 -1.61 -0.61
C GLN A 179 18.90 -0.66 -1.32
N LYS A 180 18.98 0.63 -0.98
CA LYS A 180 18.25 1.67 -1.67
C LYS A 180 18.71 1.75 -3.13
N GLY A 181 17.76 1.80 -4.06
CA GLY A 181 18.04 1.91 -5.49
C GLY A 181 17.75 3.31 -6.03
N ASN A 182 17.83 3.44 -7.35
CA ASN A 182 17.25 4.56 -8.06
C ASN A 182 15.76 4.29 -8.32
N PRO A 183 14.85 5.23 -8.01
CA PRO A 183 13.43 5.13 -8.36
C PRO A 183 13.21 4.73 -9.82
N ASN A 184 12.49 3.64 -10.10
CA ASN A 184 11.99 3.38 -11.45
C ASN A 184 10.77 4.28 -11.69
N LEU A 185 10.91 5.21 -12.64
CA LEU A 185 9.90 6.22 -12.96
C LEU A 185 9.15 5.94 -14.27
N GLU A 186 9.12 4.67 -14.71
CA GLU A 186 8.44 4.26 -15.95
C GLU A 186 6.92 4.05 -15.78
N GLY A 187 6.37 4.40 -14.62
CA GLY A 187 4.94 4.31 -14.32
C GLY A 187 4.11 5.44 -14.90
N GLY A 188 2.79 5.33 -14.69
CA GLY A 188 1.79 6.28 -15.17
C GLY A 188 1.35 7.33 -14.14
N GLY A 189 0.70 8.38 -14.63
CA GLY A 189 0.29 9.54 -13.85
C GLY A 189 -0.84 9.29 -12.84
N VAL A 190 -0.97 10.26 -11.93
CA VAL A 190 -2.04 10.42 -10.95
C VAL A 190 -3.29 11.05 -11.59
N TYR A 191 -4.47 10.79 -11.05
CA TYR A 191 -5.66 11.58 -11.41
C TYR A 191 -5.71 12.90 -10.62
N ASP A 192 -6.14 13.99 -11.25
CA ASP A 192 -6.23 15.32 -10.62
C ASP A 192 -7.20 15.38 -9.43
N ILE A 193 -8.06 14.37 -9.27
CA ILE A 193 -8.96 14.19 -8.13
C ILE A 193 -8.27 13.65 -6.87
N GLN A 194 -6.97 13.31 -6.96
CA GLN A 194 -6.22 12.71 -5.87
C GLN A 194 -5.40 13.78 -5.16
N GLU A 195 -5.54 13.83 -3.83
CA GLU A 195 -4.99 14.90 -3.00
C GLU A 195 -4.21 14.33 -1.80
N PRO A 196 -3.17 15.03 -1.34
CA PRO A 196 -2.53 14.74 -0.06
C PRO A 196 -3.40 15.23 1.10
N ILE A 197 -3.38 14.51 2.21
CA ILE A 197 -4.06 14.93 3.44
C ILE A 197 -3.06 15.27 4.55
N ASN A 198 -3.51 16.08 5.52
CA ASN A 198 -2.71 16.50 6.67
C ASN A 198 -2.78 15.48 7.83
N VAL A 199 -2.61 14.20 7.51
CA VAL A 199 -2.46 13.13 8.51
C VAL A 199 -1.03 12.60 8.40
N GLU A 200 -0.32 12.56 9.52
CA GLU A 200 1.05 12.02 9.55
C GLU A 200 1.04 10.53 9.14
N PRO A 201 1.86 10.15 8.15
CA PRO A 201 2.01 8.75 7.79
C PRO A 201 2.52 7.89 8.96
N PRO A 202 2.10 6.62 9.05
CA PRO A 202 2.68 5.68 9.99
C PRO A 202 4.19 5.54 9.74
N LYS A 203 4.98 5.51 10.81
CA LYS A 203 6.45 5.45 10.73
C LYS A 203 7.01 4.36 11.63
N PHE A 204 7.84 3.50 11.07
CA PHE A 204 8.71 2.58 11.80
C PHE A 204 9.91 3.35 12.36
N SER A 205 10.29 3.05 13.59
CA SER A 205 11.42 3.68 14.27
C SER A 205 12.76 3.20 13.70
N SER A 206 12.83 1.94 13.30
CA SER A 206 14.10 1.28 12.97
C SER A 206 14.14 0.52 11.63
N LEU A 207 12.99 0.19 11.04
CA LEU A 207 12.95 -0.56 9.78
C LEU A 207 13.34 0.32 8.59
N THR A 208 14.12 -0.24 7.67
CA THR A 208 14.49 0.36 6.39
C THR A 208 13.94 -0.41 5.19
N SER A 209 13.45 -1.63 5.41
CA SER A 209 12.84 -2.51 4.39
C SER A 209 11.79 -3.42 5.05
N PHE A 210 10.94 -4.05 4.24
CA PHE A 210 9.99 -5.07 4.69
C PHE A 210 10.22 -6.39 3.94
N ASN A 211 11.25 -7.11 4.35
CA ASN A 211 11.76 -8.32 3.70
C ASN A 211 12.01 -9.40 4.76
N TYR A 212 10.95 -9.75 5.49
CA TYR A 212 11.00 -10.78 6.52
C TYR A 212 10.99 -12.16 5.89
N GLU A 213 11.96 -12.98 6.25
CA GLU A 213 12.07 -14.37 5.81
C GLU A 213 12.59 -15.25 6.95
N ALA A 214 12.34 -16.55 6.86
CA ALA A 214 12.97 -17.52 7.73
C ALA A 214 14.50 -17.45 7.60
N ALA A 215 15.19 -17.17 8.70
CA ALA A 215 16.63 -17.37 8.77
C ALA A 215 16.88 -18.87 8.93
N ALA A 216 17.69 -19.46 8.06
CA ALA A 216 18.17 -20.83 8.25
C ALA A 216 18.81 -20.94 9.65
N ALA A 217 18.40 -21.98 10.39
CA ALA A 217 18.92 -22.30 11.71
C ALA A 217 20.34 -22.85 11.64
#